data_AF-A0AAW2MM62-F1
#
_entry.id   AF-A0AAW2MM62-F1
#
_cell.length_a   1.000
_cell.length_b   1.000
_cell.length_c   1.000
_cell.angle_alpha   90.00
_cell.angle_beta   90.00
_cell.angle_gamma   90.00
#
_symmetry.space_group_name_H-M   'P 1'
#
loop_
_entity.id
_entity.type
_entity.pdbx_description
1 polymer ?
#
loop_
_entity_poly.entity_id
_entity_poly.type
_entity_poly.pdbx_seq_one_letter_code
_entity_poly.pdbx_strand_id
1 'polypeptide(L)'
;MEGVPINRLAVHANGIELHDHKSMQDCEMSDDSKIDVAVRSSPVTTTSLSSSGNMNNGSRKLRIVVLAKCGTEKIPVEVNSLDNVGELRKKLRKLKLDLPQEG
;
A
#
# COMPACT_ATOMS: atom_id res chain seq x y z
N MET A 1 4.20 -9.54 -16.70
CA MET A 1 3.91 -9.38 -15.26
C MET A 1 2.53 -8.74 -15.10
N GLU A 2 1.50 -9.42 -15.56
CA GLU A 2 0.13 -8.91 -15.58
C GLU A 2 -0.64 -9.67 -14.50
N GLY A 3 -1.16 -8.95 -13.49
CA GLY A 3 -1.90 -9.55 -12.37
C GLY A 3 -1.25 -9.45 -10.99
N VAL A 4 -0.05 -8.84 -10.84
CA VAL A 4 0.51 -8.52 -9.52
C VAL A 4 0.22 -7.06 -9.17
N PRO A 5 -0.55 -6.80 -8.10
CA PRO A 5 -0.77 -5.44 -7.60
C PRO A 5 0.54 -4.68 -7.36
N ILE A 6 0.62 -3.42 -7.80
CA ILE A 6 1.83 -2.57 -7.64
C ILE A 6 2.27 -2.47 -6.17
N ASN A 7 1.33 -2.42 -5.24
CA ASN A 7 1.63 -2.36 -3.80
C ASN A 7 2.30 -3.64 -3.24
N ARG A 8 2.42 -4.69 -4.06
CA ARG A 8 3.16 -5.92 -3.75
C ARG A 8 4.49 -6.01 -4.48
N LEU A 9 4.79 -5.11 -5.42
CA LEU A 9 6.08 -5.11 -6.09
C LEU A 9 7.08 -4.30 -5.26
N ALA A 10 8.31 -4.80 -5.17
CA ALA A 10 9.46 -4.09 -4.63
C ALA A 10 10.58 -4.18 -5.66
N VAL A 11 11.11 -3.02 -6.06
CA VAL A 11 12.17 -2.93 -7.07
C VAL A 11 13.48 -2.65 -6.34
N HIS A 12 14.53 -3.39 -6.66
CA HIS A 12 15.85 -3.23 -6.07
C HIS A 12 16.90 -2.96 -7.16
N ALA A 13 17.85 -2.08 -6.85
CA ALA A 13 19.08 -1.90 -7.60
C ALA A 13 20.26 -2.00 -6.64
N ASN A 14 21.31 -2.75 -7.00
CA ASN A 14 22.49 -2.98 -6.16
C ASN A 14 22.16 -3.42 -4.71
N GLY A 15 21.08 -4.19 -4.54
CA GLY A 15 20.61 -4.66 -3.23
C GLY A 15 19.83 -3.62 -2.40
N ILE A 16 19.56 -2.43 -2.93
CA ILE A 16 18.82 -1.35 -2.26
C ILE A 16 17.41 -1.24 -2.86
N GLU A 17 16.37 -1.21 -2.01
CA GLU A 17 14.98 -0.99 -2.46
C GLU A 17 14.81 0.46 -2.95
N LEU A 18 14.30 0.60 -4.17
CA LEU A 18 14.04 1.89 -4.78
C LEU A 18 12.74 2.48 -4.23
N HIS A 19 12.78 3.78 -3.93
CA HIS A 19 11.63 4.53 -3.44
C HIS A 19 11.03 5.40 -4.54
N ASP A 20 9.72 5.60 -4.44
CA ASP A 20 8.99 6.54 -5.29
C ASP A 20 9.64 7.93 -5.22
N HIS A 21 9.60 8.64 -6.34
CA HIS A 21 10.11 10.01 -6.48
C HIS A 21 11.63 10.19 -6.36
N LYS A 22 12.43 9.11 -6.39
CA LYS A 22 13.88 9.22 -6.62
C LYS A 22 14.22 9.25 -8.10
N SER A 23 15.19 10.08 -8.48
CA SER A 23 15.74 10.04 -9.84
C SER A 23 16.69 8.85 -10.00
N MET A 24 16.96 8.45 -11.24
CA MET A 24 17.97 7.41 -11.52
C MET A 24 19.37 7.81 -11.06
N GLN A 25 19.68 9.11 -11.08
CA GLN A 25 20.97 9.65 -10.63
C GLN A 25 21.14 9.49 -9.11
N ASP A 26 20.07 9.72 -8.35
CA ASP A 26 20.06 9.53 -6.88
C ASP A 26 20.14 8.05 -6.47
N CYS A 27 19.95 7.14 -7.43
CA CYS A 27 20.05 5.70 -7.27
C CYS A 27 21.35 5.13 -7.86
N GLU A 28 22.27 6.00 -8.31
CA GLU A 28 23.55 5.63 -8.93
C GLU A 28 23.39 4.63 -10.09
N MET A 29 22.28 4.73 -10.84
CA MET A 29 22.00 3.83 -11.95
C MET A 29 22.75 4.30 -13.20
N SER A 30 23.62 3.44 -13.73
CA SER A 30 24.25 3.61 -15.04
C SER A 30 23.48 2.88 -16.14
N ASP A 31 23.84 3.14 -17.39
CA ASP A 31 23.47 2.27 -18.51
C ASP A 31 23.84 0.81 -18.19
N ASP A 32 23.00 -0.13 -18.66
CA ASP A 32 23.12 -1.58 -18.42
C ASP A 32 22.96 -2.06 -16.96
N SER A 33 22.53 -1.18 -16.05
CA SER A 33 22.21 -1.58 -14.68
C SER A 33 21.09 -2.62 -14.64
N LYS A 34 21.29 -3.68 -13.85
CA LYS A 34 20.25 -4.70 -13.61
C LYS A 34 19.36 -4.29 -12.44
N ILE A 35 18.07 -4.56 -12.59
CA ILE A 35 17.08 -4.35 -11.53
C ILE A 35 16.46 -5.69 -11.15
N ASP A 36 16.30 -5.91 -9.86
CA ASP A 36 15.63 -7.08 -9.33
C ASP A 36 14.22 -6.69 -8.89
N VAL A 37 13.22 -7.40 -9.41
CA VAL A 37 11.81 -7.18 -9.04
C VAL A 37 11.39 -8.31 -8.11
N ALA A 38 11.10 -7.98 -6.86
CA ALA A 38 10.57 -8.90 -5.87
C ALA A 38 9.06 -8.73 -5.73
N VAL A 39 8.34 -9.85 -5.65
CA VAL A 39 6.91 -9.86 -5.31
C VAL A 39 6.79 -10.15 -3.81
N ARG A 40 6.32 -9.16 -3.05
CA ARG A 40 5.96 -9.31 -1.65
C ARG A 40 4.75 -10.24 -1.52
N SER A 41 4.87 -11.26 -0.67
CA SER A 41 3.72 -12.05 -0.23
C SER A 41 2.69 -11.10 0.38
N SER A 42 1.42 -11.26 0.00
CA SER A 42 0.32 -10.68 0.79
C SER A 42 0.49 -11.13 2.25
N PRO A 43 0.05 -10.37 3.26
CA PRO A 43 0.05 -10.89 4.63
C PRO A 43 -1.01 -11.98 4.68
N VAL A 44 -0.59 -13.22 4.43
CA VAL A 44 -1.21 -14.38 5.02
C VAL A 44 -0.54 -14.51 6.38
N THR A 45 -1.36 -14.62 7.41
CA THR A 45 -0.97 -14.97 8.78
C THR A 45 -0.19 -16.29 8.76
N THR A 46 1.12 -16.25 8.60
CA THR A 46 1.98 -17.42 8.80
C THR A 46 3.10 -17.03 9.75
N THR A 47 2.93 -17.48 10.99
CA THR A 47 3.98 -17.66 11.99
C THR A 47 5.13 -18.45 11.38
N SER A 48 6.22 -17.77 11.05
CA SER A 48 7.51 -18.40 10.82
C SER A 48 8.54 -17.61 11.62
N LEU A 49 8.99 -18.20 12.73
CA LEU A 49 10.16 -17.77 13.47
C LEU A 49 11.37 -17.84 12.53
N SER A 50 11.97 -16.70 12.20
CA SER A 50 13.44 -16.52 12.20
C SER A 50 13.85 -15.15 11.68
N SER A 51 14.87 -14.62 12.35
CA SER A 51 15.76 -13.52 11.99
C SER A 51 15.38 -12.11 12.44
N SER A 52 16.16 -11.70 13.44
CA SER A 52 16.30 -10.39 14.03
C SER A 52 16.46 -9.28 12.97
N GLY A 53 15.65 -8.25 13.08
CA GLY A 53 15.69 -7.10 12.18
C GLY A 53 14.39 -6.32 12.22
N ASN A 54 14.07 -5.75 13.39
CA ASN A 54 13.07 -4.70 13.61
C ASN A 54 11.90 -4.70 12.61
N MET A 55 11.13 -5.80 12.57
CA MET A 55 9.83 -5.78 11.90
C MET A 55 8.94 -4.87 12.73
N ASN A 56 8.91 -3.60 12.36
CA ASN A 56 7.77 -2.76 12.64
C ASN A 56 6.58 -3.46 11.96
N ASN A 57 5.96 -4.39 12.69
CA ASN A 57 4.58 -4.82 12.53
C ASN A 57 3.65 -3.64 12.88
N GLY A 58 4.04 -2.46 12.41
CA GLY A 58 3.22 -1.27 12.37
C GLY A 58 2.27 -1.56 11.25
N SER A 59 1.06 -1.95 11.62
CA SER A 59 -0.11 -1.79 10.76
C SER A 59 0.09 -0.52 9.95
N ARG A 60 0.35 -0.64 8.64
CA ARG A 60 0.57 0.49 7.73
C ARG A 60 -0.77 1.22 7.58
N LYS A 61 -1.15 1.90 8.64
CA LYS A 61 -2.42 2.57 8.84
C LYS A 61 -2.33 3.88 8.09
N LEU A 62 -3.19 4.03 7.10
CA LEU A 62 -3.39 5.27 6.38
C LEU A 62 -4.59 5.97 6.98
N ARG A 63 -4.48 7.28 7.20
CA ARG A 63 -5.63 8.12 7.53
C ARG A 63 -6.09 8.81 6.27
N ILE A 64 -7.21 8.36 5.71
CA ILE A 64 -7.84 8.98 4.55
C ILE A 64 -8.96 9.91 5.02
N VAL A 65 -9.36 10.86 4.18
CA VAL A 65 -10.49 11.75 4.45
C VAL A 65 -11.54 11.52 3.38
N VAL A 66 -12.75 11.17 3.79
CA VAL A 66 -13.89 10.92 2.89
C VAL A 66 -14.83 12.12 2.95
N LEU A 67 -15.25 12.61 1.79
CA LEU A 67 -16.24 13.67 1.65
C LEU A 67 -17.61 13.05 1.35
N ALA A 68 -18.62 13.38 2.14
CA ALA A 68 -19.99 12.88 1.92
C ALA A 68 -20.63 13.56 0.70
N LYS A 69 -21.41 12.80 -0.10
CA LYS A 69 -22.01 13.27 -1.37
C LYS A 69 -22.87 14.53 -1.23
N CYS A 70 -23.52 14.73 -0.09
CA CYS A 70 -24.48 15.81 0.15
C CYS A 70 -23.96 16.91 1.09
N GLY A 71 -22.66 16.96 1.39
CA GLY A 71 -22.14 17.93 2.36
C GLY A 71 -20.69 18.33 2.15
N THR A 72 -20.25 19.29 2.96
CA THR A 72 -18.84 19.67 3.12
C THR A 72 -18.15 18.86 4.23
N GLU A 73 -18.87 17.90 4.81
CA GLU A 73 -18.40 17.09 5.93
C GLU A 73 -17.27 16.16 5.51
N LYS A 74 -16.10 16.36 6.12
CA LYS A 74 -14.87 15.60 5.92
C LYS A 74 -14.69 14.63 7.06
N ILE A 75 -14.72 13.34 6.74
CA ILE A 75 -14.69 12.27 7.74
C ILE A 75 -13.34 11.56 7.66
N PRO A 76 -12.47 11.70 8.68
CA PRO A 76 -11.21 10.97 8.73
C PRO A 76 -11.48 9.49 9.04
N VAL A 77 -10.92 8.60 8.22
CA VAL A 77 -11.03 7.15 8.37
C VAL A 77 -9.65 6.54 8.36
N GLU A 78 -9.35 5.74 9.38
CA GLU A 78 -8.15 4.92 9.44
C GLU A 78 -8.38 3.60 8.69
N VAL A 79 -7.50 3.26 7.73
CA VAL A 79 -7.54 2.03 6.94
C VAL A 79 -6.17 1.39 6.86
N ASN A 80 -6.09 0.09 6.54
CA ASN A 80 -4.82 -0.54 6.24
C ASN A 80 -4.45 -0.29 4.77
N SER A 81 -3.20 0.07 4.48
CA SER A 81 -2.66 0.23 3.12
C SER A 81 -2.77 -1.03 2.23
N LEU A 82 -3.03 -2.18 2.83
CA LEU A 82 -3.14 -3.47 2.15
C LEU A 82 -4.60 -3.86 1.85
N ASP A 83 -5.58 -3.18 2.45
CA ASP A 83 -6.99 -3.48 2.25
C ASP A 83 -7.47 -2.88 0.92
N ASN A 84 -8.47 -3.53 0.31
CA ASN A 84 -9.13 -2.99 -0.87
C ASN A 84 -10.24 -1.99 -0.50
N VAL A 85 -10.72 -1.23 -1.49
CA VAL A 85 -11.77 -0.21 -1.30
C VAL A 85 -13.10 -0.81 -0.81
N GLY A 86 -13.36 -2.10 -1.03
CA GLY A 86 -14.52 -2.81 -0.49
C GLY A 86 -14.56 -2.86 1.05
N GLU A 87 -13.41 -3.05 1.71
CA GLU A 87 -13.33 -2.99 3.18
C GLU A 87 -13.61 -1.58 3.70
N LEU A 88 -13.12 -0.55 2.98
CA LEU A 88 -13.47 0.83 3.26
C LEU A 88 -14.98 1.06 3.11
N ARG A 89 -15.62 0.58 2.04
CA ARG A 89 -17.09 0.67 1.85
C ARG A 89 -17.85 0.03 3.01
N LYS A 90 -17.41 -1.15 3.48
CA LYS A 90 -18.02 -1.83 4.63
C LYS A 90 -17.91 -0.99 5.92
N LYS A 91 -16.74 -0.38 6.15
CA LYS A 91 -16.50 0.50 7.30
C LYS A 91 -17.35 1.77 7.23
N LEU A 92 -17.48 2.38 6.06
CA LEU A 92 -18.31 3.57 5.83
C LEU A 92 -19.82 3.27 5.98
N ARG A 93 -20.29 2.11 5.52
CA ARG A 93 -21.68 1.65 5.75
C ARG A 93 -21.99 1.50 7.24
N LYS A 94 -21.04 0.99 8.05
CA LYS A 94 -21.20 0.92 9.51
C LYS A 94 -21.31 2.30 10.16
N LEU A 95 -20.70 3.31 9.56
CA LEU A 95 -20.81 4.71 9.97
C LEU A 95 -22.07 5.41 9.41
N LYS A 96 -22.98 4.68 8.75
CA LYS A 96 -24.22 5.19 8.12
C LYS A 96 -23.99 6.31 7.10
N LEU A 97 -22.87 6.27 6.39
CA LEU A 97 -22.64 7.19 5.27
C LEU A 97 -23.27 6.59 4.00
N ASP A 98 -24.32 7.24 3.49
CA ASP A 98 -24.92 6.91 2.21
C ASP A 98 -23.91 7.18 1.08
N LEU A 99 -23.25 6.12 0.65
CA LEU A 99 -22.41 6.12 -0.53
C LEU A 99 -23.28 5.95 -1.77
N PRO A 100 -23.08 6.71 -2.85
CA PRO A 100 -23.75 6.44 -4.11
C PRO A 100 -23.40 5.03 -4.60
N GLN A 101 -24.40 4.28 -5.10
CA GLN A 101 -24.14 3.12 -5.94
C GLN A 101 -23.51 3.63 -7.24
N GLU A 102 -22.32 3.15 -7.59
CA GLU A 102 -21.74 3.37 -8.92
C GLU A 102 -22.64 2.71 -9.97
N GLY A 103 -22.95 3.47 -11.02
CA GLY A 103 -23.49 2.97 -12.28
C GLY A 103 -22.39 2.77 -13.30
#